data_AF-A0A961B064-F1
#
_entry.id   AF-A0A961B064-F1
#
_cell.length_a   1.000
_cell.length_b   1.000
_cell.length_c   1.000
_cell.angle_alpha   90.00
_cell.angle_beta   90.00
_cell.angle_gamma   90.00
#
_symmetry.space_group_name_H-M   'P 1'
#
loop_
_entity.id
_entity.type
_entity.pdbx_description
1 polymer ?
#
loop_
_entity_poly.entity_id
_entity_poly.type
_entity_poly.pdbx_seq_one_letter_code
_entity_poly.pdbx_strand_id
1 'polypeptide(L)'
;MALAAAIAPSGALALPENFDQAIAALQAVGPEGQGNPDAATAWKTLSTAEGDALLPLLGAMETANPLARNWLRSAAETIAERELAAGKALPAADLGAFLLDTRQSPRARRLAFDLVARVDPDTASALVPGMLNDPSTELRRDAVQRLMDSAAELAGSEDRKNAAIILYRQALNAARDVDQIREIAKQLTEKLGQEIDLPRHFGFLMEWRVIAPFDNTGRAGFDTVFPPENGVDLDAAYPGKDGEVKWRELVGTDDYGMIDFNKPFGMLKEVTGYAHTEFNAARATPAELRLGCKNAWKIWLNGELVFGRDEYHRGARIDQYKLPVQLKEGKNTLLVKLCQNEQTQSWTVEWEFQLRVCDATGTAILAADRPETKKAETSRRRGGNP
;
A
#
# COMPACT_ATOMS: atom_id res chain seq x y z
N MET A 1 27.76 3.40 -61.47
CA MET A 1 26.68 4.38 -61.22
C MET A 1 25.71 3.73 -60.23
N ALA A 2 25.96 3.89 -58.93
CA ALA A 2 25.10 3.35 -57.88
C ALA A 2 24.30 4.52 -57.29
N LEU A 3 22.98 4.44 -57.44
CA LEU A 3 22.04 5.44 -56.94
C LEU A 3 21.98 5.31 -55.41
N ALA A 4 22.55 6.29 -54.69
CA ALA A 4 22.36 6.42 -53.26
C ALA A 4 20.92 6.93 -53.02
N ALA A 5 20.05 6.05 -52.51
CA ALA A 5 18.75 6.44 -52.01
C ALA A 5 18.96 7.24 -50.71
N ALA A 6 18.72 8.55 -50.78
CA ALA A 6 18.68 9.42 -49.61
C ALA A 6 17.47 9.02 -48.75
N ILE A 7 17.74 8.50 -47.56
CA ILE A 7 16.74 8.36 -46.50
C ILE A 7 16.42 9.78 -46.04
N ALA A 8 15.22 10.27 -46.35
CA ALA A 8 14.74 11.53 -45.82
C ALA A 8 14.61 11.42 -44.28
N PRO A 9 14.96 12.46 -43.51
CA PRO A 9 14.64 12.49 -42.10
C PRO A 9 13.11 12.52 -41.98
N SER A 10 12.53 11.56 -41.26
CA SER A 10 11.12 11.64 -40.83
C SER A 10 10.94 12.98 -40.14
N GLY A 11 10.17 13.88 -40.75
CA GLY A 11 9.91 15.20 -40.18
C GLY A 11 9.30 15.02 -38.79
N ALA A 12 9.93 15.61 -37.78
CA ALA A 12 9.27 15.83 -36.50
C ALA A 12 8.05 16.70 -36.81
N LEU A 13 6.87 16.09 -36.82
CA LEU A 13 5.61 16.81 -36.89
C LEU A 13 5.53 17.65 -35.61
N ALA A 14 5.13 18.92 -35.75
CA ALA A 14 5.19 19.87 -34.65
C ALA A 14 3.94 19.70 -33.77
N LEU A 15 4.14 19.75 -32.45
CA LEU A 15 3.06 19.80 -31.47
C LEU A 15 2.06 20.93 -31.83
N PRO A 16 0.75 20.74 -31.56
CA PRO A 16 -0.26 21.76 -31.85
C PRO A 16 0.07 23.14 -31.28
N GLU A 17 -0.37 24.21 -31.97
CA GLU A 17 -0.36 25.54 -31.38
C GLU A 17 -1.16 25.53 -30.06
N ASN A 18 -0.59 26.11 -29.00
CA ASN A 18 -1.12 26.12 -27.63
C ASN A 18 -1.09 24.77 -26.88
N PHE A 19 -0.25 23.81 -27.30
CA PHE A 19 -0.10 22.51 -26.62
C PHE A 19 0.19 22.64 -25.11
N ASP A 20 1.17 23.47 -24.73
CA ASP A 20 1.52 23.67 -23.32
C ASP A 20 0.38 24.33 -22.52
N GLN A 21 -0.36 25.26 -23.14
CA GLN A 21 -1.52 25.89 -22.53
C GLN A 21 -2.65 24.88 -22.31
N ALA A 22 -2.85 23.97 -23.26
CA ALA A 22 -3.83 22.90 -23.13
C ALA A 22 -3.44 21.91 -22.03
N ILE A 23 -2.16 21.57 -21.88
CA ILE A 23 -1.67 20.77 -20.73
C ILE A 23 -1.96 21.50 -19.42
N ALA A 24 -1.63 22.79 -19.33
CA ALA A 24 -1.87 23.58 -18.12
C ALA A 24 -3.36 23.63 -17.76
N ALA A 25 -4.25 23.72 -18.75
CA ALA A 25 -5.69 23.68 -18.53
C ALA A 25 -6.17 22.32 -17.98
N LEU A 26 -5.61 21.20 -18.45
CA LEU A 26 -5.90 19.88 -17.86
C LEU A 26 -5.37 19.76 -16.42
N GLN A 27 -4.18 20.30 -16.15
CA GLN A 27 -3.56 20.28 -14.82
C GLN A 27 -4.32 21.13 -13.79
N ALA A 28 -5.05 22.15 -14.25
CA ALA A 28 -5.87 23.03 -13.41
C ALA A 28 -7.20 22.41 -12.95
N VAL A 29 -7.57 21.21 -13.43
CA VAL A 29 -8.81 20.53 -13.02
C VAL A 29 -8.81 20.27 -11.52
N GLY A 30 -9.86 20.72 -10.84
CA GLY A 30 -10.01 20.61 -9.39
C GLY A 30 -11.25 19.81 -8.96
N PRO A 31 -11.49 19.72 -7.65
CA PRO A 31 -12.69 19.12 -7.09
C PRO A 31 -13.99 19.75 -7.63
N GLU A 32 -15.11 19.03 -7.50
CA GLU A 32 -16.45 19.53 -7.83
C GLU A 32 -16.61 20.07 -9.28
N GLY A 33 -15.77 19.58 -10.20
CA GLY A 33 -15.81 19.95 -11.61
C GLY A 33 -15.16 21.29 -11.95
N GLN A 34 -14.41 21.87 -11.01
CA GLN A 34 -13.62 23.08 -11.27
C GLN A 34 -12.68 22.88 -12.47
N GLY A 35 -12.73 23.80 -13.44
CA GLY A 35 -11.89 23.75 -14.64
C GLY A 35 -12.33 22.76 -15.72
N ASN A 36 -13.41 21.99 -15.52
CA ASN A 36 -13.86 20.98 -16.50
C ASN A 36 -14.20 21.54 -17.89
N PRO A 37 -14.88 22.70 -18.06
CA PRO A 37 -15.18 23.23 -19.38
C PRO A 37 -13.92 23.56 -20.20
N ASP A 38 -12.93 24.18 -19.56
CA ASP A 38 -11.65 24.52 -20.18
C ASP A 38 -10.87 23.24 -20.47
N ALA A 39 -10.87 22.28 -19.54
CA ALA A 39 -10.24 20.99 -19.71
C ALA A 39 -10.86 20.19 -20.86
N ALA A 40 -12.18 20.22 -21.05
CA ALA A 40 -12.83 19.55 -22.16
C ALA A 40 -12.42 20.15 -23.52
N THR A 41 -12.21 21.47 -23.57
CA THR A 41 -11.71 22.15 -24.77
C THR A 41 -10.25 21.79 -25.03
N ALA A 42 -9.40 21.90 -23.99
CA ALA A 42 -8.00 21.54 -24.05
C ALA A 42 -7.78 20.07 -24.41
N TRP A 43 -8.58 19.17 -23.85
CA TRP A 43 -8.52 17.74 -24.14
C TRP A 43 -8.75 17.46 -25.63
N LYS A 44 -9.73 18.13 -26.26
CA LYS A 44 -9.97 18.00 -27.71
C LYS A 44 -8.76 18.43 -28.53
N THR A 45 -8.09 19.51 -28.14
CA THR A 45 -6.86 19.95 -28.79
C THR A 45 -5.78 18.88 -28.65
N LEU A 46 -5.52 18.41 -27.42
CA LEU A 46 -4.46 17.44 -27.13
C LEU A 46 -4.74 16.08 -27.78
N SER A 47 -5.96 15.56 -27.70
CA SER A 47 -6.34 14.25 -28.27
C SER A 47 -6.27 14.22 -29.79
N THR A 48 -6.18 15.38 -30.44
CA THR A 48 -5.97 15.49 -31.90
C THR A 48 -4.49 15.59 -32.29
N ALA A 49 -3.57 15.77 -31.35
CA ALA A 49 -2.13 15.75 -31.60
C ALA A 49 -1.63 14.39 -32.09
N GLU A 50 -0.45 14.32 -32.69
CA GLU A 50 0.14 13.09 -33.20
C GLU A 50 0.95 12.32 -32.14
N GLY A 51 1.58 11.21 -32.51
CA GLY A 51 2.28 10.32 -31.58
C GLY A 51 3.44 10.97 -30.80
N ASP A 52 3.98 12.08 -31.30
CA ASP A 52 5.02 12.89 -30.64
C ASP A 52 4.52 13.56 -29.34
N ALA A 53 3.21 13.79 -29.20
CA ALA A 53 2.60 14.34 -28.00
C ALA A 53 2.53 13.35 -26.82
N LEU A 54 2.79 12.05 -27.03
CA LEU A 54 2.68 11.04 -25.98
C LEU A 54 3.65 11.29 -24.82
N LEU A 55 4.93 11.51 -25.09
CA LEU A 55 5.92 11.74 -24.03
C LEU A 55 5.66 13.03 -23.23
N PRO A 56 5.37 14.19 -23.86
CA PRO A 56 4.97 15.38 -23.13
C PRO A 56 3.74 15.17 -22.24
N LEU A 57 2.72 14.44 -22.71
CA LEU A 57 1.52 14.14 -21.92
C LEU A 57 1.84 13.24 -20.72
N LEU A 58 2.69 12.24 -20.90
CA LEU A 58 3.17 11.39 -19.81
C LEU A 58 3.96 12.19 -18.76
N GLY A 59 4.87 13.07 -19.21
CA GLY A 59 5.62 13.96 -18.33
C GLY A 59 4.73 14.91 -17.54
N ALA A 60 3.67 15.43 -18.16
CA ALA A 60 2.70 16.31 -17.51
C ALA A 60 1.90 15.64 -16.38
N MET A 61 1.87 14.30 -16.32
CA MET A 61 1.18 13.57 -15.24
C MET A 61 1.91 13.67 -13.90
N GLU A 62 3.21 13.94 -13.89
CA GLU A 62 4.05 14.01 -12.68
C GLU A 62 3.53 15.07 -11.72
N THR A 63 3.27 16.27 -12.22
CA THR A 63 2.82 17.42 -11.44
C THR A 63 1.30 17.49 -11.31
N ALA A 64 0.56 16.57 -11.94
CA ALA A 64 -0.89 16.60 -11.97
C ALA A 64 -1.52 15.98 -10.71
N ASN A 65 -2.61 16.59 -10.24
CA ASN A 65 -3.45 16.00 -9.21
C ASN A 65 -4.21 14.75 -9.76
N PRO A 66 -4.83 13.93 -8.90
CA PRO A 66 -5.50 12.70 -9.35
C PRO A 66 -6.59 12.90 -10.40
N LEU A 67 -7.32 14.01 -10.37
CA LEU A 67 -8.38 14.30 -11.34
C LEU A 67 -7.80 14.70 -12.70
N ALA A 68 -6.84 15.62 -12.69
CA ALA A 68 -6.12 16.07 -13.88
C ALA A 68 -5.39 14.91 -14.60
N ARG A 69 -4.83 13.96 -13.85
CA ARG A 69 -4.18 12.78 -14.42
C ARG A 69 -5.10 11.93 -15.29
N ASN A 70 -6.39 11.84 -14.95
CA ASN A 70 -7.35 11.07 -15.75
C ASN A 70 -7.57 11.72 -17.12
N TRP A 71 -7.61 13.05 -17.18
CA TRP A 71 -7.71 13.79 -18.44
C TRP A 71 -6.49 13.59 -19.32
N LEU A 72 -5.29 13.75 -18.75
CA LEU A 72 -4.03 13.54 -19.47
C LEU A 72 -3.90 12.10 -19.99
N ARG A 73 -4.27 11.10 -19.17
CA ARG A 73 -4.28 9.69 -19.56
C ARG A 73 -5.21 9.44 -20.73
N SER A 74 -6.44 9.92 -20.62
CA SER A 74 -7.43 9.75 -21.68
C SER A 74 -6.98 10.40 -22.99
N ALA A 75 -6.33 11.57 -22.95
CA ALA A 75 -5.78 12.20 -24.15
C ALA A 75 -4.69 11.33 -24.79
N ALA A 76 -3.72 10.84 -23.98
CA ALA A 76 -2.64 9.98 -24.47
C ALA A 76 -3.16 8.64 -25.05
N GLU A 77 -4.12 8.00 -24.38
CA GLU A 77 -4.77 6.78 -24.89
C GLU A 77 -5.50 7.03 -26.21
N THR A 78 -6.22 8.15 -26.34
CA THR A 78 -6.93 8.53 -27.57
C THR A 78 -5.96 8.73 -28.74
N ILE A 79 -4.84 9.41 -28.50
CA ILE A 79 -3.79 9.58 -29.51
C ILE A 79 -3.25 8.22 -29.92
N ALA A 80 -2.85 7.39 -28.96
CA ALA A 80 -2.26 6.09 -29.23
C ALA A 80 -3.21 5.17 -30.01
N GLU A 81 -4.49 5.09 -29.61
CA GLU A 81 -5.49 4.29 -30.30
C GLU A 81 -5.70 4.76 -31.75
N ARG A 82 -5.82 6.08 -31.96
CA ARG A 82 -5.99 6.66 -33.29
C ARG A 82 -4.79 6.42 -34.20
N GLU A 83 -3.58 6.65 -33.70
CA GLU A 83 -2.33 6.45 -34.46
C GLU A 83 -2.20 4.97 -34.87
N LEU A 84 -2.46 4.04 -33.95
CA LEU A 84 -2.45 2.61 -34.25
C LEU A 84 -3.54 2.21 -35.26
N ALA A 85 -4.75 2.74 -35.13
CA ALA A 85 -5.84 2.50 -36.07
C ALA A 85 -5.52 3.06 -37.48
N ALA A 86 -4.72 4.12 -37.56
CA ALA A 86 -4.20 4.67 -38.81
C ALA A 86 -2.98 3.92 -39.36
N GLY A 87 -2.53 2.84 -38.71
CA GLY A 87 -1.35 2.07 -39.09
C GLY A 87 -0.02 2.80 -38.85
N LYS A 88 -0.03 3.88 -38.05
CA LYS A 88 1.18 4.61 -37.66
C LYS A 88 1.85 3.92 -36.46
N ALA A 89 3.17 4.04 -36.38
CA ALA A 89 3.95 3.50 -35.27
C ALA A 89 3.97 4.47 -34.08
N LEU A 90 3.90 3.93 -32.86
CA LEU A 90 4.17 4.70 -31.64
C LEU A 90 5.70 4.78 -31.38
N PRO A 91 6.19 5.80 -30.66
CA PRO A 91 7.61 5.94 -30.35
C PRO A 91 8.05 4.95 -29.26
N ALA A 92 8.13 3.66 -29.59
CA ALA A 92 8.36 2.58 -28.63
C ALA A 92 9.67 2.71 -27.85
N ALA A 93 10.75 3.15 -28.52
CA ALA A 93 12.05 3.35 -27.88
C ALA A 93 12.00 4.45 -26.80
N ASP A 94 11.35 5.57 -27.11
CA ASP A 94 11.23 6.70 -26.19
C ASP A 94 10.27 6.38 -25.03
N LEU A 95 9.17 5.67 -25.31
CA LEU A 95 8.27 5.12 -24.29
C LEU A 95 9.00 4.14 -23.35
N GLY A 96 9.87 3.29 -23.90
CA GLY A 96 10.72 2.39 -23.13
C GLY A 96 11.71 3.14 -22.25
N ALA A 97 12.37 4.18 -22.77
CA ALA A 97 13.26 5.02 -21.99
C ALA A 97 12.52 5.75 -20.85
N PHE A 98 11.33 6.27 -21.12
CA PHE A 98 10.46 6.90 -20.11
C PHE A 98 10.03 5.90 -19.03
N LEU A 99 9.61 4.70 -19.43
CA LEU A 99 9.24 3.61 -18.53
C LEU A 99 10.38 3.22 -17.59
N LEU A 100 11.62 3.18 -18.07
CA LEU A 100 12.79 2.76 -17.27
C LEU A 100 13.29 3.86 -16.31
N ASP A 101 12.90 5.12 -16.50
CA ASP A 101 13.26 6.21 -15.59
C ASP A 101 12.37 6.17 -14.33
N THR A 102 12.89 5.58 -13.25
CA THR A 102 12.17 5.42 -11.97
C THR A 102 11.90 6.73 -11.23
N ARG A 103 12.42 7.86 -11.72
CA ARG A 103 12.09 9.20 -11.22
C ARG A 103 10.76 9.72 -11.75
N GLN A 104 10.22 9.12 -12.81
CA GLN A 104 8.92 9.48 -13.39
C GLN A 104 7.78 8.89 -12.57
N SER A 105 6.59 9.49 -12.69
CA SER A 105 5.38 9.07 -12.01
C SER A 105 5.11 7.59 -12.20
N PRO A 106 4.89 6.80 -11.12
CA PRO A 106 4.50 5.40 -11.22
C PRO A 106 3.32 5.16 -12.16
N ARG A 107 2.35 6.10 -12.18
CA ARG A 107 1.13 6.02 -13.01
C ARG A 107 1.38 6.34 -14.47
N ALA A 108 2.29 7.27 -14.77
CA ALA A 108 2.69 7.57 -16.15
C ALA A 108 3.54 6.43 -16.71
N ARG A 109 4.49 5.91 -15.92
CA ARG A 109 5.29 4.74 -16.27
C ARG A 109 4.42 3.52 -16.56
N ARG A 110 3.36 3.31 -15.78
CA ARG A 110 2.39 2.24 -16.07
C ARG A 110 1.74 2.40 -17.45
N LEU A 111 1.25 3.61 -17.78
CA LEU A 111 0.69 3.87 -19.11
C LEU A 111 1.74 3.67 -20.20
N ALA A 112 2.99 4.12 -20.00
CA ALA A 112 4.07 3.88 -20.95
C ALA A 112 4.30 2.37 -21.19
N PHE A 113 4.29 1.56 -20.13
CA PHE A 113 4.35 0.09 -20.24
C PHE A 113 3.18 -0.47 -21.05
N ASP A 114 1.95 -0.04 -20.75
CA ASP A 114 0.75 -0.52 -21.46
C ASP A 114 0.81 -0.12 -22.96
N LEU A 115 1.35 1.04 -23.30
CA LEU A 115 1.58 1.47 -24.68
C LEU A 115 2.66 0.65 -25.38
N VAL A 116 3.79 0.38 -24.73
CA VAL A 116 4.84 -0.51 -25.27
C VAL A 116 4.28 -1.91 -25.49
N ALA A 117 3.55 -2.47 -24.53
CA ALA A 117 2.94 -3.80 -24.64
C ALA A 117 1.93 -3.92 -25.79
N ARG A 118 1.28 -2.82 -26.19
CA ARG A 118 0.38 -2.80 -27.35
C ARG A 118 1.10 -2.88 -28.69
N VAL A 119 2.29 -2.29 -28.80
CA VAL A 119 3.05 -2.23 -30.07
C VAL A 119 4.13 -3.29 -30.19
N ASP A 120 4.71 -3.70 -29.07
CA ASP A 120 5.78 -4.67 -28.97
C ASP A 120 5.61 -5.51 -27.68
N PRO A 121 4.70 -6.51 -27.71
CA PRO A 121 4.43 -7.37 -26.57
C PRO A 121 5.65 -8.16 -26.10
N ASP A 122 6.53 -8.55 -27.02
CA ASP A 122 7.72 -9.35 -26.72
C ASP A 122 8.74 -8.51 -25.93
N THR A 123 8.99 -7.27 -26.36
CA THR A 123 9.83 -6.34 -25.60
C THR A 123 9.22 -6.04 -24.24
N ALA A 124 7.92 -5.75 -24.15
CA ALA A 124 7.27 -5.52 -22.86
C ALA A 124 7.43 -6.71 -21.91
N SER A 125 7.20 -7.93 -22.40
CA SER A 125 7.39 -9.17 -21.63
C SER A 125 8.84 -9.36 -21.17
N ALA A 126 9.81 -9.01 -22.02
CA ALA A 126 11.23 -9.08 -21.69
C ALA A 126 11.66 -8.07 -20.60
N LEU A 127 10.95 -6.95 -20.45
CA LEU A 127 11.23 -5.94 -19.43
C LEU A 127 10.72 -6.31 -18.03
N VAL A 128 9.60 -7.05 -17.94
CA VAL A 128 8.91 -7.39 -16.67
C VAL A 128 9.86 -7.92 -15.58
N PRO A 129 10.81 -8.84 -15.84
CA PRO A 129 11.74 -9.34 -14.81
C PRO A 129 12.56 -8.26 -14.12
N GLY A 130 12.93 -7.20 -14.84
CA GLY A 130 13.70 -6.07 -14.30
C GLY A 130 12.90 -5.23 -13.31
N MET A 131 11.58 -5.37 -13.27
CA MET A 131 10.68 -4.55 -12.45
C MET A 131 10.41 -5.14 -11.05
N LEU A 132 11.08 -6.24 -10.68
CA LEU A 132 10.84 -6.94 -9.42
C LEU A 132 11.01 -6.04 -8.17
N ASN A 133 11.91 -5.07 -8.22
CA ASN A 133 12.16 -4.10 -7.15
C ASN A 133 11.73 -2.68 -7.53
N ASP A 134 10.87 -2.54 -8.54
CA ASP A 134 10.43 -1.24 -9.03
C ASP A 134 9.68 -0.44 -7.94
N PRO A 135 9.88 0.90 -7.82
CA PRO A 135 9.13 1.72 -6.87
C PRO A 135 7.63 1.83 -7.22
N SER A 136 7.24 1.59 -8.48
CA SER A 136 5.85 1.45 -8.88
C SER A 136 5.33 0.07 -8.49
N THR A 137 4.40 0.03 -7.53
CA THR A 137 3.79 -1.24 -7.10
C THR A 137 3.05 -1.93 -8.25
N GLU A 138 2.51 -1.20 -9.22
CA GLU A 138 1.81 -1.78 -10.37
C GLU A 138 2.74 -2.49 -11.36
N LEU A 139 3.94 -1.95 -11.59
CA LEU A 139 4.94 -2.60 -12.45
C LEU A 139 5.60 -3.78 -11.73
N ARG A 140 5.88 -3.60 -10.43
CA ARG A 140 6.35 -4.66 -9.54
C ARG A 140 5.39 -5.84 -9.48
N ARG A 141 4.08 -5.58 -9.43
CA ARG A 141 3.03 -6.61 -9.38
C ARG A 141 3.14 -7.58 -10.55
N ASP A 142 3.37 -7.09 -11.76
CA ASP A 142 3.50 -7.92 -12.96
C ASP A 142 4.75 -8.81 -12.88
N ALA A 143 5.86 -8.27 -12.37
CA ALA A 143 7.09 -9.04 -12.13
C ALA A 143 6.92 -10.15 -11.09
N VAL A 144 6.22 -9.83 -9.99
CA VAL A 144 5.86 -10.79 -8.95
C VAL A 144 4.94 -11.87 -9.51
N GLN A 145 3.94 -11.50 -10.32
CA GLN A 145 3.01 -12.44 -10.93
C GLN A 145 3.76 -13.44 -11.84
N ARG A 146 4.69 -12.96 -12.66
CA ARG A 146 5.52 -13.83 -13.51
C ARG A 146 6.31 -14.86 -12.70
N LEU A 147 6.86 -14.47 -11.54
CA LEU A 147 7.53 -15.41 -10.63
C LEU A 147 6.55 -16.40 -10.02
N MET A 148 5.36 -15.95 -9.62
CA MET A 148 4.30 -16.83 -9.09
C MET A 148 3.89 -17.88 -10.12
N ASP A 149 3.66 -17.48 -11.38
CA ASP A 149 3.27 -18.38 -12.46
C ASP A 149 4.38 -19.42 -12.72
N SER A 150 5.64 -18.96 -12.79
CA SER A 150 6.81 -19.83 -12.94
C SER A 150 6.96 -20.80 -11.76
N ALA A 151 6.71 -20.34 -10.53
CA ALA A 151 6.77 -21.17 -9.33
C ALA A 151 5.64 -22.22 -9.31
N ALA A 152 4.44 -21.85 -9.74
CA ALA A 152 3.29 -22.75 -9.85
C ALA A 152 3.54 -23.88 -10.86
N GLU A 153 4.11 -23.58 -12.03
CA GLU A 153 4.49 -24.58 -13.03
C GLU A 153 5.51 -25.59 -12.48
N LEU A 154 6.50 -25.12 -11.73
CA LEU A 154 7.52 -25.97 -11.11
C LEU A 154 6.96 -26.81 -9.95
N ALA A 155 6.02 -26.25 -9.17
CA ALA A 155 5.42 -26.93 -8.02
C ALA A 155 4.61 -28.19 -8.39
N GLY A 156 4.17 -28.30 -9.66
CA GLY A 156 3.48 -29.49 -10.18
C GLY A 156 4.36 -30.73 -10.34
N SER A 157 5.67 -30.62 -10.13
CA SER A 157 6.64 -31.72 -10.28
C SER A 157 7.41 -31.91 -8.99
N GLU A 158 7.39 -33.13 -8.45
CA GLU A 158 8.03 -33.46 -7.15
C GLU A 158 9.52 -33.10 -7.14
N ASP A 159 10.22 -33.41 -8.22
CA ASP A 159 11.66 -33.14 -8.38
C ASP A 159 12.00 -31.64 -8.47
N ARG A 160 10.99 -30.79 -8.75
CA ARG A 160 11.17 -29.34 -8.96
C ARG A 160 10.60 -28.50 -7.82
N LYS A 161 10.10 -29.11 -6.73
CA LYS A 161 9.58 -28.40 -5.56
C LYS A 161 10.58 -27.41 -4.95
N ASN A 162 11.86 -27.76 -4.87
CA ASN A 162 12.88 -26.85 -4.36
C ASN A 162 13.03 -25.59 -5.22
N ALA A 163 12.96 -25.72 -6.55
CA ALA A 163 12.99 -24.57 -7.44
C ALA A 163 11.73 -23.71 -7.30
N ALA A 164 10.55 -24.32 -7.14
CA ALA A 164 9.30 -23.61 -6.85
C ALA A 164 9.39 -22.82 -5.53
N ILE A 165 9.95 -23.41 -4.47
CA ILE A 165 10.17 -22.73 -3.17
C ILE A 165 11.05 -21.50 -3.36
N ILE A 166 12.14 -21.60 -4.12
CA ILE A 166 13.05 -20.47 -4.38
C ILE A 166 12.30 -19.33 -5.08
N LEU A 167 11.54 -19.64 -6.14
CA LEU A 167 10.79 -18.63 -6.89
C LEU A 167 9.67 -18.00 -6.06
N TYR A 168 8.91 -18.78 -5.28
CA TYR A 168 7.91 -18.22 -4.38
C TYR A 168 8.54 -17.35 -3.28
N ARG A 169 9.71 -17.71 -2.73
CA ARG A 169 10.41 -16.86 -1.75
C ARG A 169 10.90 -15.56 -2.38
N GLN A 170 11.39 -15.62 -3.62
CA GLN A 170 11.76 -14.42 -4.38
C GLN A 170 10.53 -13.53 -4.64
N ALA A 171 9.42 -14.12 -5.06
CA ALA A 171 8.15 -13.41 -5.25
C ALA A 171 7.66 -12.77 -3.94
N LEU A 172 7.70 -13.50 -2.82
CA LEU A 172 7.29 -13.00 -1.51
C LEU A 172 8.11 -11.78 -1.10
N ASN A 173 9.44 -11.85 -1.20
CA ASN A 173 10.33 -10.75 -0.82
C ASN A 173 10.02 -9.47 -1.62
N ALA A 174 9.66 -9.63 -2.88
CA ALA A 174 9.35 -8.53 -3.79
C ALA A 174 7.91 -8.00 -3.64
N ALA A 175 6.95 -8.86 -3.29
CA ALA A 175 5.53 -8.54 -3.25
C ALA A 175 5.18 -7.40 -2.29
N ARG A 176 4.23 -6.55 -2.71
CA ARG A 176 3.68 -5.44 -1.89
C ARG A 176 2.17 -5.46 -1.81
N ASP A 177 1.50 -6.18 -2.71
CA ASP A 177 0.06 -6.35 -2.69
C ASP A 177 -0.35 -7.51 -1.78
N VAL A 178 -1.33 -7.24 -0.92
CA VAL A 178 -1.80 -8.18 0.12
C VAL A 178 -2.33 -9.47 -0.47
N ASP A 179 -2.99 -9.43 -1.63
CA ASP A 179 -3.55 -10.61 -2.29
C ASP A 179 -2.45 -11.53 -2.86
N GLN A 180 -1.41 -10.97 -3.48
CA GLN A 180 -0.26 -11.75 -3.93
C GLN A 180 0.51 -12.35 -2.75
N ILE A 181 0.74 -11.59 -1.68
CA ILE A 181 1.41 -12.09 -0.48
C ILE A 181 0.62 -13.26 0.13
N ARG A 182 -0.70 -13.14 0.23
CA ARG A 182 -1.59 -14.21 0.72
C ARG A 182 -1.49 -15.47 -0.12
N GLU A 183 -1.56 -15.33 -1.45
CA GLU A 183 -1.49 -16.49 -2.34
C GLU A 183 -0.10 -17.15 -2.28
N ILE A 184 0.99 -16.37 -2.34
CA ILE A 184 2.35 -16.89 -2.21
C ILE A 184 2.52 -17.61 -0.87
N ALA A 185 2.03 -17.00 0.22
CA ALA A 185 2.14 -17.58 1.54
C ALA A 185 1.41 -18.90 1.64
N LYS A 186 0.18 -18.95 1.13
CA LYS A 186 -0.63 -20.18 1.04
C LYS A 186 0.08 -21.28 0.25
N GLN A 187 0.68 -20.97 -0.90
CA GLN A 187 1.40 -21.95 -1.71
C GLN A 187 2.62 -22.49 -0.94
N LEU A 188 3.40 -21.61 -0.33
CA LEU A 188 4.58 -21.99 0.45
C LEU A 188 4.20 -22.84 1.68
N THR A 189 3.18 -22.47 2.45
CA THR A 189 2.80 -23.18 3.68
C THR A 189 2.00 -24.45 3.40
N GLU A 190 0.90 -24.36 2.66
CA GLU A 190 -0.04 -25.49 2.49
C GLU A 190 0.44 -26.52 1.47
N LYS A 191 1.21 -26.12 0.44
CA LYS A 191 1.64 -27.03 -0.64
C LYS A 191 3.09 -27.45 -0.53
N LEU A 192 3.94 -26.58 0.00
CA LEU A 192 5.40 -26.78 0.02
C LEU A 192 5.98 -26.95 1.44
N GLY A 193 5.12 -26.95 2.47
CA GLY A 193 5.51 -27.22 3.86
C GLY A 193 6.51 -26.22 4.43
N GLN A 194 6.55 -25.00 3.88
CA GLN A 194 7.46 -23.95 4.30
C GLN A 194 6.83 -23.13 5.43
N GLU A 195 7.65 -22.69 6.38
CA GLU A 195 7.23 -21.67 7.34
C GLU A 195 7.49 -20.26 6.82
N ILE A 196 6.57 -19.35 7.16
CA ILE A 196 6.64 -17.93 6.81
C ILE A 196 6.24 -17.12 8.04
N ASP A 197 7.06 -16.12 8.36
CA ASP A 197 6.74 -15.10 9.35
C ASP A 197 6.06 -13.92 8.66
N LEU A 198 4.74 -14.02 8.48
CA LEU A 198 3.94 -12.96 7.87
C LEU A 198 3.93 -11.66 8.69
N PRO A 199 3.83 -11.68 10.04
CA PRO A 199 3.97 -10.48 10.85
C PRO A 199 5.28 -9.72 10.60
N ARG A 200 6.40 -10.43 10.48
CA ARG A 200 7.67 -9.82 10.11
C ARG A 200 7.70 -9.34 8.67
N HIS A 201 7.16 -10.11 7.72
CA HIS A 201 7.13 -9.73 6.31
C HIS A 201 6.38 -8.41 6.07
N PHE A 202 5.23 -8.23 6.74
CA PHE A 202 4.45 -6.99 6.67
C PHE A 202 4.99 -5.86 7.57
N GLY A 203 5.75 -6.20 8.62
CA GLY A 203 6.22 -5.23 9.62
C GLY A 203 5.17 -4.92 10.69
N PHE A 204 4.25 -5.83 10.97
CA PHE A 204 3.24 -5.68 12.02
C PHE A 204 3.88 -5.60 13.40
N LEU A 205 3.33 -4.72 14.24
CA LEU A 205 3.70 -4.55 15.64
C LEU A 205 2.82 -5.49 16.48
N MET A 206 3.45 -6.47 17.11
CA MET A 206 2.75 -7.59 17.75
C MET A 206 2.73 -7.52 19.26
N GLU A 207 3.61 -6.73 19.88
CA GLU A 207 3.75 -6.65 21.33
C GLU A 207 3.32 -5.28 21.84
N TRP A 208 2.35 -5.29 22.76
CA TRP A 208 1.69 -4.09 23.25
C TRP A 208 1.55 -4.13 24.76
N ARG A 209 1.66 -2.95 25.38
CA ARG A 209 1.07 -2.66 26.69
C ARG A 209 -0.31 -2.07 26.44
N VAL A 210 -1.35 -2.63 27.03
CA VAL A 210 -2.74 -2.17 26.83
C VAL A 210 -3.41 -1.78 28.13
N ILE A 211 -4.27 -0.77 28.10
CA ILE A 211 -5.00 -0.30 29.28
C ILE A 211 -6.43 0.11 28.89
N ALA A 212 -7.40 -0.46 29.62
CA ALA A 212 -8.84 -0.25 29.42
C ALA A 212 -9.62 -0.87 30.61
N PRO A 213 -10.93 -0.61 30.75
CA PRO A 213 -11.76 0.30 29.96
C PRO A 213 -11.81 1.73 30.55
N PHE A 214 -11.62 2.73 29.70
CA PHE A 214 -12.04 4.10 29.94
C PHE A 214 -13.46 4.31 29.40
N ASP A 215 -14.14 5.37 29.86
CA ASP A 215 -15.51 5.63 29.43
C ASP A 215 -15.58 6.13 27.98
N ASN A 216 -16.53 5.61 27.21
CA ASN A 216 -16.87 6.08 25.87
C ASN A 216 -18.40 6.16 25.70
N THR A 217 -19.14 6.41 26.79
CA THR A 217 -20.59 6.60 26.71
C THR A 217 -20.94 7.74 25.77
N GLY A 218 -21.90 7.47 24.87
CA GLY A 218 -22.27 8.41 23.81
C GLY A 218 -21.12 8.76 22.84
N ARG A 219 -20.09 7.91 22.75
CA ARG A 219 -18.87 8.08 21.92
C ARG A 219 -17.98 9.26 22.35
N ALA A 220 -18.21 9.81 23.54
CA ALA A 220 -17.44 10.95 24.06
C ALA A 220 -15.97 10.62 24.34
N GLY A 221 -15.65 9.33 24.49
CA GLY A 221 -14.30 8.83 24.75
C GLY A 221 -13.33 9.14 23.62
N PHE A 222 -13.80 9.34 22.37
CA PHE A 222 -12.93 9.75 21.27
C PHE A 222 -12.25 11.10 21.54
N ASP A 223 -13.00 12.11 21.96
CA ASP A 223 -12.51 13.47 22.21
C ASP A 223 -12.01 13.70 23.63
N THR A 224 -12.49 12.91 24.59
CA THR A 224 -12.01 12.99 25.98
C THR A 224 -10.52 12.65 26.04
N VAL A 225 -9.73 13.57 26.60
CA VAL A 225 -8.29 13.36 26.81
C VAL A 225 -8.11 12.51 28.07
N PHE A 226 -7.63 11.29 27.91
CA PHE A 226 -7.30 10.42 29.04
C PHE A 226 -5.82 10.51 29.42
N PRO A 227 -5.43 10.10 30.64
CA PRO A 227 -4.05 10.23 31.12
C PRO A 227 -2.96 9.71 30.16
N PRO A 228 -3.11 8.54 29.48
CA PRO A 228 -2.09 8.05 28.53
C PRO A 228 -1.75 9.01 27.39
N GLU A 229 -2.67 9.93 27.01
CA GLU A 229 -2.43 10.92 25.96
C GLU A 229 -1.44 12.03 26.40
N ASN A 230 -1.27 12.24 27.70
CA ASN A 230 -0.36 13.25 28.27
C ASN A 230 1.00 12.68 28.72
N GLY A 231 1.23 11.39 28.48
CA GLY A 231 2.43 10.68 28.91
C GLY A 231 2.10 9.25 29.32
N VAL A 232 2.90 8.30 28.85
CA VAL A 232 2.74 6.89 29.21
C VAL A 232 3.64 6.56 30.39
N ASP A 233 3.00 6.36 31.55
CA ASP A 233 3.58 5.68 32.70
C ASP A 233 2.97 4.28 32.80
N LEU A 234 3.80 3.25 32.63
CA LEU A 234 3.39 1.84 32.59
C LEU A 234 3.10 1.25 33.97
N ASP A 235 3.60 1.88 35.04
CA ASP A 235 3.40 1.44 36.43
C ASP A 235 2.19 2.13 37.09
N ALA A 236 1.69 3.19 36.46
CA ALA A 236 0.55 3.96 36.94
C ALA A 236 -0.78 3.21 36.83
N ALA A 237 -1.72 3.66 37.67
CA ALA A 237 -3.11 3.25 37.66
C ALA A 237 -4.00 4.49 37.49
N TYR A 238 -5.08 4.36 36.74
CA TYR A 238 -5.95 5.48 36.40
C TYR A 238 -7.42 5.16 36.68
N PRO A 239 -8.26 6.17 36.96
CA PRO A 239 -9.71 5.99 36.95
C PRO A 239 -10.17 5.56 35.55
N GLY A 240 -10.78 4.38 35.46
CA GLY A 240 -11.48 3.88 34.28
C GLY A 240 -13.00 3.95 34.45
N LYS A 241 -13.74 3.30 33.54
CA LYS A 241 -15.21 3.33 33.49
C LYS A 241 -15.87 2.73 34.74
N ASP A 242 -15.44 1.54 35.13
CA ASP A 242 -16.04 0.76 36.23
C ASP A 242 -15.09 0.62 37.44
N GLY A 243 -13.98 1.36 37.46
CA GLY A 243 -12.95 1.28 38.50
C GLY A 243 -11.55 1.61 37.98
N GLU A 244 -10.56 1.37 38.83
CA GLU A 244 -9.16 1.61 38.47
C GLU A 244 -8.67 0.66 37.36
N VAL A 245 -7.95 1.20 36.37
CA VAL A 245 -7.35 0.46 35.26
C VAL A 245 -5.82 0.55 35.32
N LYS A 246 -5.16 -0.53 34.90
CA LYS A 246 -3.70 -0.67 34.84
C LYS A 246 -3.26 -1.27 33.51
N TRP A 247 -2.02 -1.00 33.11
CA TRP A 247 -1.44 -1.59 31.92
C TRP A 247 -1.29 -3.11 32.05
N ARG A 248 -1.56 -3.82 30.95
CA ARG A 248 -1.40 -5.27 30.81
C ARG A 248 -0.60 -5.57 29.55
N GLU A 249 0.13 -6.67 29.55
CA GLU A 249 0.75 -7.16 28.32
C GLU A 249 -0.29 -7.77 27.40
N LEU A 250 -0.20 -7.45 26.11
CA LEU A 250 -0.95 -8.08 25.05
C LEU A 250 -0.01 -8.40 23.90
N VAL A 251 0.13 -9.69 23.61
CA VAL A 251 0.93 -10.16 22.46
C VAL A 251 0.00 -10.78 21.43
N GLY A 252 0.05 -10.25 20.22
CA GLY A 252 -0.66 -10.77 19.06
C GLY A 252 -0.01 -12.04 18.52
N THR A 253 -0.83 -12.92 17.97
CA THR A 253 -0.40 -14.19 17.36
C THR A 253 -1.07 -14.43 16.01
N ASP A 254 -1.77 -13.42 15.49
CA ASP A 254 -2.44 -13.48 14.19
C ASP A 254 -1.44 -13.21 13.07
N ASP A 255 -1.46 -14.04 12.02
CA ASP A 255 -0.51 -13.97 10.90
C ASP A 255 -0.60 -12.64 10.14
N TYR A 256 -1.74 -11.93 10.22
CA TYR A 256 -1.97 -10.64 9.59
C TYR A 256 -2.01 -9.49 10.60
N GLY A 257 -1.45 -9.70 11.79
CA GLY A 257 -1.14 -8.62 12.73
C GLY A 257 -2.31 -8.11 13.55
N MET A 258 -3.44 -8.83 13.58
CA MET A 258 -4.59 -8.39 14.37
C MET A 258 -4.33 -8.48 15.88
N ILE A 259 -4.63 -7.39 16.58
CA ILE A 259 -4.56 -7.22 18.03
C ILE A 259 -5.98 -7.05 18.55
N ASP A 260 -6.42 -8.04 19.33
CA ASP A 260 -7.78 -8.14 19.85
C ASP A 260 -7.84 -7.71 21.32
N PHE A 261 -8.46 -6.55 21.59
CA PHE A 261 -8.66 -6.02 22.94
C PHE A 261 -9.69 -6.79 23.74
N ASN A 262 -10.57 -7.57 23.09
CA ASN A 262 -11.53 -8.41 23.80
C ASN A 262 -10.84 -9.55 24.58
N LYS A 263 -9.62 -9.96 24.20
CA LYS A 263 -8.87 -11.01 24.91
C LYS A 263 -8.59 -10.65 26.37
N PRO A 264 -7.96 -9.50 26.69
CA PRO A 264 -7.70 -9.11 28.07
C PRO A 264 -8.87 -8.41 28.79
N PHE A 265 -9.85 -7.85 28.06
CA PHE A 265 -10.88 -6.97 28.64
C PHE A 265 -12.32 -7.48 28.48
N GLY A 266 -12.56 -8.50 27.66
CA GLY A 266 -13.90 -8.95 27.31
C GLY A 266 -14.59 -8.06 26.27
N MET A 267 -15.79 -8.46 25.84
CA MET A 267 -16.58 -7.79 24.79
C MET A 267 -17.36 -6.59 25.33
N LEU A 268 -16.65 -5.61 25.87
CA LEU A 268 -17.23 -4.42 26.48
C LEU A 268 -17.77 -3.44 25.43
N LYS A 269 -18.71 -2.58 25.84
CA LYS A 269 -19.36 -1.56 25.01
C LYS A 269 -19.24 -0.19 25.63
N GLU A 270 -19.25 0.83 24.76
CA GLU A 270 -19.01 2.21 25.17
C GLU A 270 -17.74 2.32 26.01
N VAL A 271 -16.65 1.72 25.53
CA VAL A 271 -15.34 1.77 26.19
C VAL A 271 -14.27 2.32 25.29
N THR A 272 -13.27 2.96 25.88
CA THR A 272 -12.03 3.37 25.23
C THR A 272 -10.87 2.60 25.84
N GLY A 273 -9.89 2.25 25.02
CA GLY A 273 -8.65 1.61 25.45
C GLY A 273 -7.45 2.18 24.71
N TYR A 274 -6.27 1.98 25.29
CA TYR A 274 -5.01 2.41 24.72
C TYR A 274 -4.07 1.23 24.53
N ALA A 275 -3.33 1.24 23.42
CA ALA A 275 -2.22 0.33 23.16
C ALA A 275 -0.93 1.16 23.02
N HIS A 276 0.09 0.85 23.82
CA HIS A 276 1.41 1.46 23.76
C HIS A 276 2.45 0.42 23.35
N THR A 277 3.38 0.81 22.47
CA THR A 277 4.56 0.02 22.15
C THR A 277 5.75 0.91 21.83
N GLU A 278 6.95 0.36 21.93
CA GLU A 278 8.19 1.04 21.55
C GLU A 278 8.72 0.45 20.24
N PHE A 279 9.29 1.29 19.39
CA PHE A 279 9.88 0.93 18.10
C PHE A 279 11.29 1.50 18.00
N ASN A 280 12.29 0.64 17.98
CA ASN A 280 13.68 1.04 17.89
C ASN A 280 14.15 1.10 16.42
N ALA A 281 14.20 2.30 15.84
CA ALA A 281 14.63 2.47 14.46
C ALA A 281 16.16 2.50 14.37
N ALA A 282 16.74 1.70 13.47
CA ALA A 282 18.20 1.64 13.30
C ALA A 282 18.84 2.95 12.82
N ARG A 283 18.04 3.85 12.24
CA ARG A 283 18.43 5.21 11.81
C ARG A 283 17.19 6.08 11.68
N ALA A 284 17.36 7.40 11.66
CA ALA A 284 16.29 8.31 11.30
C ALA A 284 15.85 8.03 9.85
N THR A 285 14.56 7.75 9.62
CA THR A 285 14.07 7.36 8.29
C THR A 285 12.62 7.78 8.09
N PRO A 286 12.25 8.26 6.88
CA PRO A 286 10.85 8.39 6.50
C PRO A 286 10.15 7.03 6.54
N ALA A 287 8.95 6.98 7.10
CA ALA A 287 8.16 5.77 7.24
C ALA A 287 6.67 6.06 7.06
N GLU A 288 5.88 5.00 6.97
CA GLU A 288 4.43 5.04 7.10
C GLU A 288 4.00 4.14 8.26
N LEU A 289 3.10 4.67 9.08
CA LEU A 289 2.27 3.86 9.96
C LEU A 289 1.03 3.45 9.17
N ARG A 290 0.83 2.15 8.97
CA ARG A 290 -0.35 1.65 8.26
C ARG A 290 -1.27 0.91 9.21
N LEU A 291 -2.50 1.41 9.31
CA LEU A 291 -3.52 0.94 10.25
C LEU A 291 -4.67 0.26 9.50
N GLY A 292 -5.19 -0.83 10.06
CA GLY A 292 -6.56 -1.28 9.85
C GLY A 292 -7.27 -1.38 11.19
N CYS A 293 -8.50 -0.86 11.28
CA CYS A 293 -9.27 -0.84 12.51
C CYS A 293 -10.76 -0.73 12.19
N LYS A 294 -11.61 -1.44 12.95
CA LYS A 294 -13.08 -1.41 12.81
C LYS A 294 -13.74 -0.36 13.70
N ASN A 295 -12.98 0.20 14.64
CA ASN A 295 -13.43 1.07 15.71
C ASN A 295 -12.85 2.48 15.51
N ALA A 296 -13.37 3.48 16.22
CA ALA A 296 -12.79 4.82 16.17
C ALA A 296 -11.39 4.83 16.81
N TRP A 297 -10.47 5.61 16.26
CA TRP A 297 -9.06 5.53 16.61
C TRP A 297 -8.30 6.85 16.54
N LYS A 298 -7.23 6.98 17.33
CA LYS A 298 -6.22 8.05 17.25
C LYS A 298 -4.83 7.41 17.41
N ILE A 299 -3.81 7.96 16.74
CA ILE A 299 -2.41 7.49 16.84
C ILE A 299 -1.50 8.66 17.20
N TRP A 300 -0.57 8.42 18.13
CA TRP A 300 0.52 9.31 18.47
C TRP A 300 1.87 8.65 18.19
N LEU A 301 2.83 9.47 17.79
CA LEU A 301 4.24 9.10 17.65
C LEU A 301 5.06 10.05 18.53
N ASN A 302 5.83 9.51 19.48
CA ASN A 302 6.68 10.29 20.37
C ASN A 302 5.92 11.38 21.16
N GLY A 303 4.65 11.11 21.51
CA GLY A 303 3.77 12.05 22.22
C GLY A 303 3.05 13.06 21.33
N GLU A 304 3.36 13.12 20.04
CA GLU A 304 2.69 14.02 19.09
C GLU A 304 1.55 13.28 18.36
N LEU A 305 0.36 13.89 18.32
CA LEU A 305 -0.78 13.34 17.60
C LEU A 305 -0.48 13.30 16.10
N VAL A 306 -0.53 12.11 15.50
CA VAL A 306 -0.35 11.92 14.06
C VAL A 306 -1.68 12.18 13.35
N PHE A 307 -2.71 11.41 13.72
CA PHE A 307 -4.05 11.52 13.12
C PHE A 307 -5.08 10.71 13.93
N GLY A 308 -6.36 10.90 13.63
CA GLY A 308 -7.43 10.03 14.11
C GLY A 308 -8.73 10.18 13.34
N ARG A 309 -9.60 9.18 13.47
CA ARG A 309 -10.94 9.19 12.86
C ARG A 309 -11.99 8.64 13.82
N ASP A 310 -13.07 9.40 13.96
CA ASP A 310 -14.27 8.97 14.67
C ASP A 310 -15.19 8.18 13.73
N GLU A 311 -14.72 7.01 13.30
CA GLU A 311 -15.41 6.14 12.35
C GLU A 311 -15.56 4.74 12.94
N TYR A 312 -16.77 4.20 12.91
CA TYR A 312 -17.09 2.86 13.38
C TYR A 312 -17.60 1.99 12.23
N HIS A 313 -17.34 0.68 12.31
CA HIS A 313 -17.97 -0.34 11.49
C HIS A 313 -17.71 -0.22 9.97
N ARG A 314 -16.56 0.35 9.57
CA ARG A 314 -16.14 0.45 8.17
C ARG A 314 -15.32 -0.75 7.67
N GLY A 315 -15.38 -1.88 8.40
CA GLY A 315 -14.47 -3.01 8.22
C GLY A 315 -13.02 -2.67 8.62
N ALA A 316 -12.12 -3.63 8.51
CA ALA A 316 -10.68 -3.42 8.70
C ALA A 316 -9.91 -4.06 7.56
N ARG A 317 -9.52 -3.25 6.57
CA ARG A 317 -8.60 -3.70 5.51
C ARG A 317 -7.16 -3.49 5.98
N ILE A 318 -6.25 -4.38 5.56
CA ILE A 318 -4.81 -4.12 5.68
C ILE A 318 -4.50 -2.82 4.94
N ASP A 319 -3.76 -1.95 5.59
CA ASP A 319 -3.35 -0.65 5.09
C ASP A 319 -4.52 0.30 4.74
N GLN A 320 -5.66 0.19 5.44
CA GLN A 320 -6.81 1.07 5.24
C GLN A 320 -6.47 2.55 5.41
N TYR A 321 -5.61 2.86 6.38
CA TYR A 321 -5.06 4.19 6.58
C TYR A 321 -3.54 4.13 6.47
N LYS A 322 -2.95 5.08 5.74
CA LYS A 322 -1.49 5.22 5.58
C LYS A 322 -1.10 6.61 6.08
N LEU A 323 -0.28 6.66 7.12
CA LEU A 323 0.10 7.89 7.80
C LEU A 323 1.61 8.10 7.62
N PRO A 324 2.03 9.03 6.75
CA PRO A 324 3.46 9.33 6.61
C PRO A 324 3.98 9.96 7.89
N VAL A 325 5.12 9.46 8.37
CA VAL A 325 5.78 9.90 9.60
C VAL A 325 7.30 9.93 9.41
N GLN A 326 7.98 10.62 10.31
CA GLN A 326 9.44 10.61 10.40
C GLN A 326 9.87 9.91 11.69
N LEU A 327 10.53 8.77 11.56
CA LEU A 327 11.13 8.08 12.71
C LEU A 327 12.45 8.76 13.08
N LYS A 328 12.71 8.87 14.39
CA LYS A 328 14.02 9.23 14.94
C LYS A 328 14.90 7.98 15.01
N GLU A 329 16.21 8.14 14.92
CA GLU A 329 17.13 7.04 15.27
C GLU A 329 16.94 6.63 16.73
N GLY A 330 17.01 5.34 16.99
CA GLY A 330 16.77 4.77 18.30
C GLY A 330 15.28 4.66 18.62
N LYS A 331 14.96 4.89 19.90
CA LYS A 331 13.62 4.65 20.44
C LYS A 331 12.58 5.65 19.93
N ASN A 332 11.48 5.11 19.41
CA ASN A 332 10.24 5.84 19.14
C ASN A 332 9.10 5.20 19.94
N THR A 333 8.18 6.00 20.49
CA THR A 333 6.99 5.48 21.18
C THR A 333 5.75 5.65 20.31
N LEU A 334 4.91 4.62 20.29
CA LEU A 334 3.64 4.61 19.58
C LEU A 334 2.51 4.39 20.58
N LEU A 335 1.49 5.24 20.50
CA LEU A 335 0.26 5.11 21.28
C LEU A 335 -0.92 5.06 20.32
N VAL A 336 -1.80 4.08 20.50
CA VAL A 336 -3.04 3.93 19.74
C VAL A 336 -4.19 4.01 20.74
N LYS A 337 -5.14 4.92 20.49
CA LYS A 337 -6.44 4.97 21.18
C LYS A 337 -7.45 4.23 20.33
N LEU A 338 -8.27 3.38 20.95
CA LEU A 338 -9.35 2.64 20.30
C LEU A 338 -10.64 2.79 21.10
N CYS A 339 -11.71 3.19 20.45
CA CYS A 339 -13.01 3.41 21.10
C CYS A 339 -14.03 2.44 20.53
N GLN A 340 -14.67 1.63 21.37
CA GLN A 340 -15.79 0.75 21.03
C GLN A 340 -17.12 1.44 21.36
N ASN A 341 -18.11 1.32 20.47
CA ASN A 341 -19.39 2.03 20.60
C ASN A 341 -20.46 1.21 21.33
N GLU A 342 -21.67 1.77 21.38
CA GLU A 342 -22.84 1.25 22.07
C GLU A 342 -23.58 0.13 21.33
N GLN A 343 -23.25 -0.13 20.06
CA GLN A 343 -24.01 -1.07 19.25
C GLN A 343 -23.86 -2.51 19.76
N THR A 344 -24.96 -3.27 19.75
CA THR A 344 -25.05 -4.61 20.37
C THR A 344 -25.26 -5.74 19.37
N GLN A 345 -25.35 -5.45 18.07
CA GLN A 345 -25.50 -6.49 17.05
C GLN A 345 -24.26 -7.39 17.05
N SER A 346 -24.44 -8.68 16.75
CA SER A 346 -23.36 -9.69 16.84
C SER A 346 -22.13 -9.36 16.00
N TRP A 347 -22.28 -8.60 14.91
CA TRP A 347 -21.19 -8.16 14.03
C TRP A 347 -20.42 -6.94 14.57
N THR A 348 -20.84 -6.34 15.70
CA THR A 348 -20.24 -5.11 16.27
C THR A 348 -19.29 -5.41 17.44
N VAL A 349 -19.09 -6.67 17.79
CA VAL A 349 -18.34 -7.09 19.00
C VAL A 349 -16.84 -6.89 18.87
N GLU A 350 -16.34 -6.77 17.65
CA GLU A 350 -14.92 -6.70 17.37
C GLU A 350 -14.35 -5.38 17.89
N TRP A 351 -13.33 -5.50 18.73
CA TRP A 351 -12.56 -4.39 19.28
C TRP A 351 -11.09 -4.68 19.03
N GLU A 352 -10.64 -4.31 17.84
CA GLU A 352 -9.38 -4.80 17.30
C GLU A 352 -8.76 -3.82 16.32
N PHE A 353 -7.44 -3.94 16.16
CA PHE A 353 -6.68 -3.21 15.16
C PHE A 353 -5.44 -3.99 14.75
N GLN A 354 -4.83 -3.55 13.66
CA GLN A 354 -3.50 -3.95 13.24
C GLN A 354 -2.70 -2.68 12.91
N LEU A 355 -1.45 -2.61 13.34
CA LEU A 355 -0.55 -1.51 13.00
C LEU A 355 0.78 -2.08 12.52
N ARG A 356 1.30 -1.56 11.42
CA ARG A 356 2.63 -1.89 10.89
C ARG A 356 3.43 -0.65 10.54
N VAL A 357 4.75 -0.83 10.49
CA VAL A 357 5.72 0.20 10.08
C VAL A 357 6.38 -0.24 8.77
N CYS A 358 6.31 0.61 7.75
CA CYS A 358 6.86 0.32 6.43
C CYS A 358 7.35 1.57 5.70
N ASP A 359 8.05 1.41 4.58
CA ASP A 359 8.32 2.51 3.65
C ASP A 359 7.08 2.85 2.79
N ALA A 360 7.19 3.87 1.94
CA ALA A 360 6.12 4.30 1.05
C ALA A 360 5.67 3.22 0.04
N THR A 361 6.56 2.29 -0.33
CA THR A 361 6.21 1.15 -1.20
C THR A 361 5.49 0.04 -0.44
N GLY A 362 5.54 0.04 0.90
CA GLY A 362 5.03 -1.00 1.77
C GLY A 362 6.07 -2.03 2.19
N THR A 363 7.36 -1.80 1.96
CA THR A 363 8.42 -2.68 2.51
C THR A 363 8.47 -2.51 4.03
N ALA A 364 8.44 -3.61 4.79
CA ALA A 364 8.55 -3.53 6.23
C ALA A 364 9.84 -2.79 6.68
N ILE A 365 9.69 -1.88 7.63
CA ILE A 365 10.80 -1.31 8.38
C ILE A 365 10.75 -2.00 9.74
N LEU A 366 11.76 -2.81 10.04
CA LEU A 366 11.78 -3.60 11.27
C LEU A 366 12.54 -2.85 12.37
N ALA A 367 12.05 -2.97 13.60
CA ALA A 367 12.79 -2.50 14.77
C ALA A 367 14.12 -3.27 14.87
N ALA A 368 15.19 -2.57 15.27
CA ALA A 368 16.52 -3.14 15.43
C ALA A 368 16.59 -4.24 16.49
N ASP A 369 15.70 -4.17 17.48
CA ASP A 369 15.53 -5.10 18.60
C ASP A 369 14.25 -5.94 18.49
N ARG A 370 13.67 -6.07 17.29
CA ARG A 370 12.42 -6.81 17.08
C ARG A 370 12.52 -8.23 17.67
N PRO A 371 11.61 -8.62 18.59
CA PRO A 371 11.59 -9.98 19.13
C PRO A 371 11.13 -11.01 18.08
N GLU A 372 11.35 -12.28 18.37
CA GLU A 372 10.77 -13.36 17.55
C GLU A 372 9.24 -13.31 17.58
N THR A 373 8.63 -13.50 16.41
CA THR A 373 7.16 -13.51 16.29
C THR A 373 6.59 -14.70 17.04
N LYS A 374 5.76 -14.45 18.05
CA LYS A 374 5.07 -15.51 18.79
C LYS A 374 3.98 -16.14 17.93
N LYS A 375 4.00 -17.48 17.84
CA LYS A 375 2.95 -18.25 17.16
C LYS A 375 1.80 -18.52 18.11
N ALA A 376 0.58 -18.63 17.58
CA ALA A 376 -0.55 -19.12 18.36
C ALA A 376 -0.25 -20.54 18.86
N GLU A 377 -0.54 -20.84 20.12
CA GLU A 377 -0.48 -22.21 20.60
C GLU A 377 -1.46 -23.06 19.77
N THR A 378 -0.94 -23.99 18.97
CA THR A 378 -1.78 -24.97 18.30
C THR A 378 -2.54 -25.73 19.38
N SER A 379 -3.86 -25.54 19.44
CA SER A 379 -4.69 -26.32 20.36
C SER A 379 -4.46 -27.79 19.99
N ARG A 380 -3.80 -28.54 20.88
CA ARG A 380 -3.75 -29.99 20.78
C ARG A 380 -5.19 -30.43 20.81
N ARG A 381 -5.77 -30.77 19.65
CA ARG A 381 -7.00 -31.56 19.58
C ARG A 381 -6.74 -32.73 20.51
N ARG A 382 -7.43 -32.77 21.66
CA ARG A 382 -7.48 -33.96 22.51
C ARG A 382 -7.97 -35.07 21.59
N GLY A 383 -7.05 -35.92 21.17
CA GLY A 383 -7.39 -37.18 20.52
C GLY A 383 -8.28 -37.92 21.51
N GLY A 384 -9.57 -38.04 21.16
CA GLY A 384 -10.39 -39.09 21.73
C GLY A 384 -9.74 -40.40 21.31
N ASN A 385 -9.24 -41.15 22.30
CA ASN A 385 -8.88 -42.54 22.12
C ASN A 385 -10.17 -43.38 22.07
N PRO A 386 -10.13 -44.59 21.48
CA PRO A 386 -11.17 -45.18 20.63
C PRO A 386 -12.49 -45.55 21.30
#